data_AF-A0A6M0BH05-F1
#
_entry.id   AF-A0A6M0BH05-F1
#
_cell.length_a   1.000
_cell.length_b   1.000
_cell.length_c   1.000
_cell.angle_alpha   90.00
_cell.angle_beta   90.00
_cell.angle_gamma   90.00
#
_symmetry.space_group_name_H-M   'P 1'
#
loop_
_entity.id
_entity.type
_entity.pdbx_description
1 polymer ?
#
loop_
_entity_poly.entity_id
_entity_poly.type
_entity_poly.pdbx_seq_one_letter_code
_entity_poly.pdbx_strand_id
1 'polypeptide(L)'
;LMSDFLECLREHRCLVILDDAEQILSRGTLVGQYKAGYEDYGKLFRRVGQERHQSCLLLISWEPPLQMELLEKKNYSTRSLTLNGLPTEDARQLLVANGLSEQEQDIELIKRYRGNPLGLKLAVKTIKDFFFGSVSEFLSWDDVIVPEPMRTILIEQLNRLDESEKKVIAYLARNPTPISIKQLRHSITLDYNSQLISVLQSLERRSLIEKISHSNRTFFTIIPVIRTVINEHEGCLP
;
A
#
# COMPACT_ATOMS: atom_id res chain seq x y z
N LEU A 1 -12.10 -4.68 30.68
CA LEU A 1 -11.55 -5.14 29.38
C LEU A 1 -10.24 -4.45 29.00
N MET A 2 -10.21 -3.14 28.70
CA MET A 2 -8.96 -2.46 28.31
C MET A 2 -7.91 -2.42 29.44
N SER A 3 -8.34 -2.18 30.68
CA SER A 3 -7.45 -2.19 31.85
C SER A 3 -6.85 -3.58 32.09
N ASP A 4 -7.70 -4.61 32.07
CA ASP A 4 -7.28 -6.00 32.25
C ASP A 4 -6.29 -6.44 31.16
N PHE A 5 -6.50 -6.02 29.91
CA PHE A 5 -5.55 -6.28 28.83
C PHE A 5 -4.19 -5.62 29.09
N LEU A 6 -4.17 -4.37 29.52
CA LEU A 6 -2.91 -3.67 29.84
C LEU A 6 -2.20 -4.27 31.06
N GLU A 7 -2.96 -4.74 32.05
CA GLU A 7 -2.41 -5.47 33.19
C GLU A 7 -1.74 -6.77 32.73
N CYS A 8 -2.40 -7.54 31.86
CA CYS A 8 -1.81 -8.72 31.24
C CYS A 8 -0.51 -8.40 30.47
N LEU A 9 -0.47 -7.31 29.69
CA LEU A 9 0.76 -6.88 29.00
C LEU A 9 1.90 -6.49 29.95
N ARG A 10 1.59 -6.05 31.17
CA ARG A 10 2.57 -5.72 32.22
C ARG A 10 3.04 -6.94 32.98
N GLU A 11 2.14 -7.85 33.34
CA GLU A 11 2.46 -9.05 34.12
C GLU A 11 3.13 -10.14 33.28
N HIS A 12 2.81 -10.19 31.99
CA HIS A 12 3.32 -11.19 31.06
C HIS A 12 4.08 -10.56 29.89
N ARG A 13 5.08 -11.29 29.38
CA ARG A 13 5.82 -10.90 28.17
C ARG A 13 5.15 -11.53 26.95
N CYS A 14 4.33 -10.73 26.28
CA CYS A 14 3.53 -11.15 25.13
C CYS A 14 3.96 -10.42 23.85
N LEU A 15 3.83 -11.10 22.70
CA LEU A 15 3.76 -10.48 21.39
C LEU A 15 2.31 -10.59 20.91
N VAL A 16 1.63 -9.46 20.78
CA VAL A 16 0.27 -9.38 20.25
C VAL A 16 0.34 -8.87 18.82
N ILE A 17 -0.28 -9.59 17.89
CA ILE A 17 -0.31 -9.24 16.47
C ILE A 17 -1.76 -8.97 16.08
N LEU A 18 -2.01 -7.78 15.54
CA LEU A 18 -3.28 -7.43 14.91
C LEU A 18 -3.04 -7.36 13.41
N ASP A 19 -3.56 -8.37 12.70
CA ASP A 19 -3.53 -8.44 11.25
C ASP A 19 -4.73 -7.69 10.65
N ASP A 20 -4.56 -7.15 9.45
CA ASP A 20 -5.55 -6.32 8.75
C ASP A 20 -6.13 -5.17 9.62
N ALA A 21 -5.25 -4.43 10.29
CA ALA A 21 -5.70 -3.40 11.24
C ALA A 21 -6.51 -2.28 10.56
N GLU A 22 -6.49 -2.12 9.24
CA GLU A 22 -7.37 -1.21 8.52
C GLU A 22 -8.86 -1.55 8.65
N GLN A 23 -9.22 -2.77 9.07
CA GLN A 23 -10.63 -3.17 9.23
C GLN A 23 -11.34 -2.42 10.36
N ILE A 24 -10.58 -1.85 11.31
CA ILE A 24 -11.12 -0.98 12.37
C ILE A 24 -11.24 0.49 11.92
N LEU A 25 -10.76 0.82 10.72
CA LEU A 25 -10.75 2.15 10.15
C LEU A 25 -11.92 2.37 9.19
N SER A 26 -12.34 3.62 9.07
CA SER A 26 -13.43 4.05 8.21
C SER A 26 -13.05 3.94 6.72
N ARG A 27 -13.99 3.47 5.91
CA ARG A 27 -13.89 3.49 4.44
C ARG A 27 -14.49 4.80 3.91
N GLY A 28 -14.01 5.28 2.76
CA GLY A 28 -14.54 6.49 2.11
C GLY A 28 -14.13 7.80 2.81
N THR A 29 -13.06 7.76 3.60
CA THR A 29 -12.47 8.91 4.28
C THR A 29 -10.96 8.91 4.07
N LEU A 30 -10.32 10.07 4.21
CA LEU A 30 -8.85 10.15 4.32
C LEU A 30 -8.35 9.17 5.40
N VAL A 31 -7.19 8.58 5.14
CA VAL A 31 -6.65 7.45 5.91
C VAL A 31 -6.44 7.77 7.39
N GLY A 32 -6.71 6.76 8.24
CA GLY A 32 -6.40 6.76 9.66
C GLY A 32 -7.58 7.08 10.59
N GLN A 33 -8.75 7.42 10.05
CA GLN A 33 -9.97 7.63 10.84
C GLN A 33 -10.57 6.30 11.28
N TYR A 34 -10.98 6.18 12.54
CA TYR A 34 -11.63 4.97 13.06
C TYR A 34 -13.07 4.87 12.56
N LYS A 35 -13.56 3.64 12.43
CA LYS A 35 -14.98 3.35 12.24
C LYS A 35 -15.77 3.70 13.50
N ALA A 36 -17.02 4.11 13.33
CA ALA A 36 -17.94 4.34 14.44
C ALA A 36 -18.01 3.10 15.35
N GLY A 37 -17.75 3.28 16.65
CA GLY A 37 -17.70 2.22 17.66
C GLY A 37 -16.33 1.55 17.85
N TYR A 38 -15.32 1.93 17.06
CA TYR A 38 -13.95 1.40 17.12
C TYR A 38 -12.92 2.43 17.62
N GLU A 39 -13.35 3.61 18.06
CA GLU A 39 -12.49 4.70 18.49
C GLU A 39 -11.64 4.36 19.72
N ASP A 40 -12.10 3.40 20.53
CA ASP A 40 -11.37 2.91 21.70
C ASP A 40 -10.07 2.17 21.33
N TYR A 41 -9.91 1.69 20.09
CA TYR A 41 -8.62 1.19 19.61
C TYR A 41 -7.56 2.30 19.58
N GLY A 42 -7.94 3.53 19.26
CA GLY A 42 -7.02 4.68 19.34
C GLY A 42 -6.55 4.94 20.76
N LYS A 43 -7.42 4.76 21.76
CA LYS A 43 -7.03 4.84 23.17
C LYS A 43 -6.12 3.68 23.55
N LEU A 44 -6.45 2.46 23.13
CA LEU A 44 -5.64 1.27 23.38
C LEU A 44 -4.21 1.44 22.84
N PHE A 45 -4.06 1.78 21.56
CA PHE A 45 -2.75 1.96 20.94
C PHE A 45 -1.94 3.06 21.60
N ARG A 46 -2.60 4.15 22.02
CA ARG A 46 -1.95 5.21 22.80
C ARG A 46 -1.42 4.70 24.13
N ARG A 47 -2.23 3.95 24.88
CA ARG A 47 -1.84 3.44 26.20
C ARG A 47 -0.73 2.42 26.08
N VAL A 48 -0.81 1.48 25.12
CA VAL A 48 0.27 0.54 24.82
C VAL A 48 1.56 1.27 24.43
N GLY A 49 1.47 2.29 23.55
CA GLY A 49 2.65 3.03 23.11
C GLY A 49 3.30 3.92 24.19
N GLN A 50 2.61 4.23 25.29
CA GLN A 50 3.06 5.21 26.29
C GLN A 50 3.26 4.64 27.71
N GLU A 51 2.49 3.62 28.10
CA GLU A 51 2.62 2.98 29.40
C GLU A 51 3.79 2.00 29.41
N ARG A 52 4.42 1.83 30.58
CA ARG A 52 5.48 0.82 30.74
C ARG A 52 4.86 -0.57 30.82
N HIS A 53 5.31 -1.46 29.95
CA HIS A 53 5.00 -2.88 29.98
C HIS A 53 6.15 -3.68 29.34
N GLN A 54 6.14 -5.00 29.50
CA GLN A 54 7.19 -5.88 28.94
C GLN A 54 6.78 -6.56 27.62
N SER A 55 5.57 -6.28 27.14
CA SER A 55 5.02 -6.83 25.90
C SER A 55 5.26 -5.97 24.65
N CYS A 56 4.89 -6.48 23.48
CA CYS A 56 4.90 -5.77 22.20
C CYS A 56 3.55 -5.94 21.49
N LEU A 57 3.09 -4.88 20.83
CA LEU A 57 1.94 -4.89 19.92
C LEU A 57 2.43 -4.58 18.50
N LEU A 58 2.20 -5.51 17.58
CA LEU A 58 2.48 -5.36 16.16
C LEU A 58 1.17 -5.17 15.41
N LEU A 59 1.08 -4.11 14.62
CA LEU A 59 -0.03 -3.87 13.69
C LEU A 59 0.46 -4.15 12.27
N ILE A 60 -0.29 -4.95 11.52
CA ILE A 60 -0.10 -5.16 10.09
C ILE A 60 -1.29 -4.49 9.40
N SER A 61 -1.02 -3.60 8.45
CA SER A 61 -2.06 -2.78 7.84
C SER A 61 -1.63 -2.16 6.52
N TRP A 62 -2.59 -1.99 5.61
CA TRP A 62 -2.46 -1.08 4.46
C TRP A 62 -2.63 0.39 4.85
N GLU A 63 -3.36 0.65 5.94
CA GLU A 63 -3.69 1.99 6.42
C GLU A 63 -3.13 2.21 7.82
N PRO A 64 -2.14 3.09 8.01
CA PRO A 64 -1.69 3.42 9.37
C PRO A 64 -2.79 4.18 10.12
N PRO A 65 -3.23 3.70 11.30
CA PRO A 65 -4.16 4.47 12.14
C PRO A 65 -3.59 5.84 12.47
N LEU A 66 -4.42 6.89 12.56
CA LEU A 66 -3.97 8.25 12.86
C LEU A 66 -3.15 8.33 14.16
N GLN A 67 -3.48 7.46 15.13
CA GLN A 67 -2.80 7.39 16.40
C GLN A 67 -1.31 7.05 16.26
N MET A 68 -0.91 6.33 15.20
CA MET A 68 0.49 5.98 14.97
C MET A 68 1.35 7.20 14.67
N GLU A 69 0.87 8.10 13.81
CA GLU A 69 1.58 9.34 13.48
C GLU A 69 1.82 10.23 14.72
N LEU A 70 0.85 10.24 15.64
CA LEU A 70 0.95 11.00 16.89
C LEU A 70 1.95 10.40 17.88
N LEU A 71 2.09 9.07 17.89
CA LEU A 71 2.94 8.34 18.84
C LEU A 71 4.40 8.33 18.40
N GLU A 72 4.68 8.11 17.12
CA GLU A 72 6.04 8.08 16.58
C GLU A 72 6.78 9.41 16.79
N LYS A 73 6.08 10.54 16.64
CA LYS A 73 6.64 11.87 16.86
C LYS A 73 7.00 12.13 18.33
N LYS A 74 6.42 11.39 19.27
CA LYS A 74 6.50 11.66 20.72
C LYS A 74 7.30 10.62 21.50
N ASN A 75 7.50 9.41 20.98
CA ASN A 75 8.08 8.32 21.77
C ASN A 75 8.98 7.40 20.93
N TYR A 76 10.04 6.88 21.55
CA TYR A 76 11.01 5.96 20.92
C TYR A 76 10.53 4.50 20.85
N SER A 77 9.45 4.17 21.57
CA SER A 77 8.87 2.82 21.66
C SER A 77 7.93 2.47 20.52
N THR A 78 7.45 3.47 19.77
CA THR A 78 6.51 3.27 18.66
C THR A 78 7.21 3.53 17.34
N ARG A 79 7.10 2.60 16.40
CA ARG A 79 7.73 2.68 15.08
C ARG A 79 6.86 2.01 14.03
N SER A 80 6.88 2.57 12.83
CA SER A 80 6.30 1.97 11.62
C SER A 80 7.41 1.52 10.69
N LEU A 81 7.14 0.44 9.97
CA LEU A 81 7.99 -0.08 8.91
C LEU A 81 7.13 -0.21 7.66
N THR A 82 7.43 0.59 6.64
CA THR A 82 6.82 0.42 5.31
C THR A 82 7.51 -0.74 4.59
N LEU A 83 6.72 -1.74 4.21
CA LEU A 83 7.22 -2.88 3.45
C LEU A 83 7.29 -2.52 1.96
N ASN A 84 8.51 -2.48 1.43
CA ASN A 84 8.75 -2.35 0.00
C ASN A 84 8.72 -3.73 -0.67
N GLY A 85 8.64 -3.74 -2.00
CA GLY A 85 8.84 -4.96 -2.76
C GLY A 85 10.22 -5.58 -2.55
N LEU A 86 10.34 -6.87 -2.88
CA LEU A 86 11.58 -7.62 -2.74
C LEU A 86 12.73 -6.96 -3.52
N PRO A 87 13.94 -6.93 -2.93
CA PRO A 87 15.15 -6.66 -3.69
C PRO A 87 15.27 -7.59 -4.90
N THR A 88 15.92 -7.14 -5.96
CA THR A 88 16.02 -7.90 -7.23
C THR A 88 16.55 -9.32 -7.02
N GLU A 89 17.53 -9.50 -6.15
CA GLU A 89 18.13 -10.80 -5.87
C GLU A 89 17.15 -11.77 -5.20
N ASP A 90 16.48 -11.33 -4.13
CA ASP A 90 15.47 -12.12 -3.42
C ASP A 90 14.26 -12.41 -4.34
N ALA A 91 13.89 -11.45 -5.19
CA ALA A 91 12.83 -11.61 -6.16
C ALA A 91 13.20 -12.66 -7.23
N ARG A 92 14.45 -12.70 -7.71
CA ARG A 92 14.94 -13.76 -8.62
C ARG A 92 14.89 -15.13 -7.95
N GLN A 93 15.35 -15.24 -6.71
CA GLN A 93 15.25 -16.48 -5.94
C GLN A 93 13.80 -16.94 -5.80
N LEU A 94 12.86 -16.02 -5.59
CA LEU A 94 11.43 -16.33 -5.57
C LEU A 94 10.94 -16.85 -6.94
N LEU A 95 11.34 -16.26 -8.06
CA LEU A 95 10.97 -16.74 -9.39
C LEU A 95 11.46 -18.18 -9.63
N VAL A 96 12.73 -18.45 -9.28
CA VAL A 96 13.35 -19.77 -9.41
C VAL A 96 12.69 -20.80 -8.49
N ALA A 97 12.43 -20.44 -7.23
CA ALA A 97 11.75 -21.31 -6.27
C ALA A 97 10.31 -21.66 -6.69
N ASN A 98 9.66 -20.81 -7.51
CA ASN A 98 8.35 -21.09 -8.10
C ASN A 98 8.47 -21.75 -9.50
N GLY A 99 9.70 -22.07 -9.91
CA GLY A 99 10.06 -22.95 -11.01
C GLY A 99 10.15 -22.28 -12.38
N LEU A 100 10.46 -20.98 -12.44
CA LEU A 100 11.09 -20.41 -13.63
C LEU A 100 12.59 -20.74 -13.64
N SER A 101 13.18 -20.82 -14.82
CA SER A 101 14.65 -20.81 -14.95
C SER A 101 15.14 -19.38 -14.95
N GLU A 102 16.34 -19.12 -14.44
CA GLU A 102 16.93 -17.78 -14.45
C GLU A 102 17.07 -17.26 -15.89
N GLN A 103 16.57 -16.06 -16.12
CA GLN A 103 16.56 -15.38 -17.41
C GLN A 103 16.99 -13.92 -17.25
N GLU A 104 17.63 -13.34 -18.27
CA GLU A 104 18.03 -11.93 -18.24
C GLU A 104 16.81 -11.01 -18.07
N GLN A 105 15.68 -11.42 -18.64
CA GLN A 105 14.38 -10.76 -18.62
C GLN A 105 13.72 -10.73 -17.24
N ASP A 106 14.20 -11.51 -16.26
CA ASP A 106 13.66 -11.53 -14.90
C ASP A 106 13.68 -10.14 -14.26
N ILE A 107 14.70 -9.32 -14.58
CA ILE A 107 14.81 -7.95 -14.07
C ILE A 107 13.59 -7.11 -14.49
N GLU A 108 13.14 -7.24 -15.72
CA GLU A 108 12.01 -6.48 -16.24
C GLU A 108 10.69 -6.98 -15.66
N LEU A 109 10.54 -8.29 -15.50
CA LEU A 109 9.41 -8.88 -14.79
C LEU A 109 9.33 -8.37 -13.34
N ILE A 110 10.46 -8.35 -12.63
CA ILE A 110 10.57 -7.84 -11.25
C ILE A 110 10.19 -6.36 -11.18
N LYS A 111 10.69 -5.54 -12.12
CA LYS A 111 10.35 -4.11 -12.20
C LYS A 111 8.86 -3.87 -12.47
N ARG A 112 8.25 -4.69 -13.34
CA ARG A 112 6.83 -4.60 -13.72
C ARG A 112 5.91 -4.82 -12.52
N TYR A 113 6.25 -5.77 -11.65
CA TYR A 113 5.52 -6.01 -10.39
C TYR A 113 6.10 -5.28 -9.18
N ARG A 114 7.10 -4.40 -9.36
CA ARG A 114 7.82 -3.70 -8.28
C ARG A 114 8.30 -4.64 -7.16
N GLY A 115 8.76 -5.84 -7.51
CA GLY A 115 9.22 -6.82 -6.51
C GLY A 115 8.10 -7.37 -5.60
N ASN A 116 6.82 -7.14 -5.91
CA ASN A 116 5.71 -7.63 -5.08
C ASN A 116 5.68 -9.18 -5.09
N PRO A 117 5.85 -9.86 -3.92
CA PRO A 117 5.92 -11.32 -3.87
C PRO A 117 4.68 -12.03 -4.44
N LEU A 118 3.48 -11.50 -4.16
CA LEU A 118 2.23 -12.08 -4.64
C LEU A 118 2.13 -11.94 -6.16
N GLY A 119 2.37 -10.73 -6.68
CA GLY A 119 2.36 -10.44 -8.11
C GLY A 119 3.34 -11.33 -8.88
N LEU A 120 4.57 -11.48 -8.37
CA LEU A 120 5.57 -12.34 -9.00
C LEU A 120 5.16 -13.82 -8.98
N LYS A 121 4.66 -14.34 -7.86
CA LYS A 121 4.17 -15.74 -7.80
C LYS A 121 3.04 -16.00 -8.79
N LEU A 122 2.09 -15.07 -8.90
CA LEU A 122 0.97 -15.20 -9.83
C LEU A 122 1.44 -15.07 -11.29
N ALA A 123 2.40 -14.17 -11.57
CA ALA A 123 3.00 -14.04 -12.90
C ALA A 123 3.72 -15.32 -13.33
N VAL A 124 4.51 -15.95 -12.43
CA VAL A 124 5.17 -17.25 -12.70
C VAL A 124 4.14 -18.31 -13.13
N LYS A 125 3.02 -18.38 -12.42
CA LYS A 125 1.93 -19.31 -12.77
C LYS A 125 1.39 -19.01 -14.17
N THR A 126 1.06 -17.75 -14.46
CA THR A 126 0.57 -17.33 -15.79
C THR A 126 1.57 -17.65 -16.91
N ILE A 127 2.86 -17.37 -16.68
CA ILE A 127 3.95 -17.64 -17.65
C ILE A 127 4.03 -19.14 -17.98
N LYS A 128 3.87 -20.00 -16.98
CA LYS A 128 3.87 -21.46 -17.19
C LYS A 128 2.63 -21.94 -17.92
N ASP A 129 1.47 -21.45 -17.49
CA ASP A 129 0.17 -21.94 -17.97
C ASP A 129 -0.11 -21.50 -19.41
N PHE A 130 0.34 -20.30 -19.81
CA PHE A 130 -0.02 -19.69 -21.10
C PHE A 130 1.16 -19.40 -22.04
N PHE A 131 2.38 -19.33 -21.52
CA PHE A 131 3.57 -18.92 -22.29
C PHE A 131 4.68 -19.98 -22.28
N PHE A 132 4.36 -21.22 -21.88
CA PHE A 132 5.30 -22.35 -21.82
C PHE A 132 6.62 -22.05 -21.08
N GLY A 133 6.60 -21.15 -20.10
CA GLY A 133 7.79 -20.74 -19.34
C GLY A 133 8.59 -19.56 -19.95
N SER A 134 8.15 -18.99 -21.07
CA SER A 134 8.80 -17.87 -21.74
C SER A 134 8.49 -16.52 -21.08
N VAL A 135 9.44 -15.98 -20.32
CA VAL A 135 9.30 -14.64 -19.71
C VAL A 135 9.29 -13.56 -20.80
N SER A 136 10.10 -13.73 -21.85
CA SER A 136 10.16 -12.80 -22.98
C SER A 136 8.83 -12.63 -23.71
N GLU A 137 8.11 -13.75 -23.94
CA GLU A 137 6.80 -13.71 -24.60
C GLU A 137 5.73 -13.09 -23.71
N PHE A 138 5.76 -13.39 -22.41
CA PHE A 138 4.90 -12.72 -21.43
C PHE A 138 5.15 -11.20 -21.39
N LEU A 139 6.41 -10.77 -21.45
CA LEU A 139 6.79 -9.36 -21.38
C LEU A 139 6.59 -8.60 -22.69
N SER A 140 6.43 -9.30 -23.83
CA SER A 140 6.18 -8.67 -25.12
C SER A 140 4.79 -8.05 -25.22
N TRP A 141 3.91 -8.33 -24.26
CA TRP A 141 2.64 -7.65 -24.11
C TRP A 141 2.88 -6.31 -23.42
N ASP A 142 2.38 -5.23 -24.02
CA ASP A 142 2.55 -3.87 -23.52
C ASP A 142 1.83 -3.67 -22.18
N ASP A 143 0.69 -4.35 -22.00
CA ASP A 143 -0.11 -4.25 -20.78
C ASP A 143 0.45 -5.11 -19.64
N VAL A 144 0.42 -4.56 -18.43
CA VAL A 144 0.75 -5.32 -17.23
C VAL A 144 -0.41 -6.26 -16.90
N ILE A 145 -0.19 -7.56 -17.05
CA ILE A 145 -1.21 -8.56 -16.67
C ILE A 145 -1.36 -8.56 -15.14
N VAL A 146 -2.57 -8.25 -14.66
CA VAL A 146 -2.91 -8.33 -13.22
C VAL A 146 -3.80 -9.54 -12.99
N PRO A 147 -3.29 -10.62 -12.36
CA PRO A 147 -4.11 -11.80 -12.11
C PRO A 147 -5.23 -11.53 -11.09
N GLU A 148 -6.37 -12.20 -11.24
CA GLU A 148 -7.60 -11.96 -10.47
C GLU A 148 -7.44 -11.92 -8.94
N PRO A 149 -6.63 -12.78 -8.28
CA PRO A 149 -6.42 -12.69 -6.84
C PRO A 149 -5.80 -11.35 -6.41
N MET A 150 -4.82 -10.86 -7.18
CA MET A 150 -4.18 -9.57 -6.91
C MET A 150 -5.13 -8.41 -7.22
N ARG A 151 -5.88 -8.52 -8.32
CA ARG A 151 -6.90 -7.55 -8.71
C ARG A 151 -7.94 -7.37 -7.60
N THR A 152 -8.46 -8.46 -7.04
CA THR A 152 -9.47 -8.43 -5.97
C THR A 152 -8.97 -7.66 -4.74
N ILE A 153 -7.74 -7.93 -4.29
CA ILE A 153 -7.11 -7.21 -3.17
C ILE A 153 -6.98 -5.72 -3.48
N LEU A 154 -6.48 -5.37 -4.68
CA LEU A 154 -6.30 -3.97 -5.08
C LEU A 154 -7.63 -3.22 -5.18
N ILE A 155 -8.67 -3.84 -5.73
CA ILE A 155 -10.02 -3.26 -5.78
C ILE A 155 -10.55 -3.00 -4.38
N GLU A 156 -10.36 -3.94 -3.45
CA GLU A 156 -10.79 -3.73 -2.06
C GLU A 156 -10.13 -2.50 -1.47
N GLN A 157 -8.82 -2.34 -1.66
CA GLN A 157 -8.08 -1.18 -1.15
C GLN A 157 -8.50 0.13 -1.84
N LEU A 158 -8.75 0.11 -3.15
CA LEU A 158 -9.26 1.27 -3.90
C LEU A 158 -10.67 1.68 -3.46
N ASN A 159 -11.52 0.73 -3.08
CA ASN A 159 -12.86 1.00 -2.56
C ASN A 159 -12.86 1.67 -1.18
N ARG A 160 -11.72 1.70 -0.49
CA ARG A 160 -11.57 2.39 0.81
C ARG A 160 -11.26 3.88 0.66
N LEU A 161 -10.92 4.34 -0.55
CA LEU A 161 -10.59 5.72 -0.86
C LEU A 161 -11.82 6.63 -0.78
N ASP A 162 -11.61 7.87 -0.33
CA ASP A 162 -12.59 8.95 -0.50
C ASP A 162 -12.64 9.46 -1.95
N GLU A 163 -13.65 10.26 -2.27
CA GLU A 163 -13.85 10.77 -3.64
C GLU A 163 -12.71 11.67 -4.13
N SER A 164 -12.04 12.38 -3.23
CA SER A 164 -10.90 13.23 -3.59
C SER A 164 -9.64 12.40 -3.88
N GLU A 165 -9.40 11.34 -3.12
CA GLU A 165 -8.37 10.34 -3.36
C GLU A 165 -8.59 9.62 -4.69
N LYS A 166 -9.83 9.21 -4.98
CA LYS A 166 -10.20 8.57 -6.26
C LYS A 166 -9.91 9.48 -7.46
N LYS A 167 -10.30 10.76 -7.40
CA LYS A 167 -9.99 11.73 -8.47
C LYS A 167 -8.48 11.88 -8.72
N VAL A 168 -7.69 11.99 -7.65
CA VAL A 168 -6.24 12.14 -7.77
C VAL A 168 -5.58 10.89 -8.32
N ILE A 169 -5.92 9.70 -7.79
CA ILE A 169 -5.29 8.46 -8.23
C ILE A 169 -5.71 8.08 -9.66
N ALA A 170 -6.96 8.35 -10.06
CA ALA A 170 -7.42 8.17 -11.44
C ALA A 170 -6.68 9.09 -12.42
N TYR A 171 -6.47 10.36 -12.05
CA TYR A 171 -5.66 11.26 -12.85
C TYR A 171 -4.22 10.76 -12.98
N LEU A 172 -3.60 10.29 -11.89
CA LEU A 172 -2.28 9.68 -11.94
C LEU A 172 -2.25 8.43 -12.83
N ALA A 173 -3.32 7.62 -12.85
CA ALA A 173 -3.40 6.40 -13.65
C ALA A 173 -3.48 6.63 -15.16
N ARG A 174 -4.19 7.68 -15.57
CA ARG A 174 -4.26 8.13 -16.98
C ARG A 174 -2.95 8.72 -17.50
N ASN A 175 -2.06 9.14 -16.59
CA ASN A 175 -0.79 9.78 -16.96
C ASN A 175 0.40 8.85 -16.65
N PRO A 176 1.05 8.24 -17.66
CA PRO A 176 2.13 7.27 -17.44
C PRO A 176 3.41 7.89 -16.90
N THR A 177 3.59 9.21 -17.06
CA THR A 177 4.77 9.95 -16.59
C THR A 177 4.54 10.54 -15.19
N PRO A 178 5.60 10.66 -14.35
CA PRO A 178 5.47 11.28 -13.03
C PRO A 178 4.94 12.73 -13.11
N ILE A 179 3.95 13.05 -12.28
CA ILE A 179 3.24 14.34 -12.30
C ILE A 179 3.65 15.19 -11.10
N SER A 180 3.97 16.46 -11.34
CA SER A 180 4.30 17.42 -10.27
C SER A 180 3.07 17.90 -9.49
N ILE A 181 3.27 18.36 -8.24
CA ILE A 181 2.22 19.03 -7.44
C ILE A 181 1.56 20.17 -8.24
N LYS A 182 2.38 20.97 -8.95
CA LYS A 182 1.88 22.09 -9.75
C LYS A 182 0.93 21.60 -10.83
N GLN A 183 1.27 20.55 -11.57
CA GLN A 183 0.39 19.99 -12.60
C GLN A 183 -0.90 19.44 -11.99
N LEU A 184 -0.82 18.64 -10.91
CA LEU A 184 -2.00 18.10 -10.23
C LEU A 184 -2.98 19.21 -9.81
N ARG A 185 -2.46 20.31 -9.26
CA ARG A 185 -3.26 21.47 -8.86
C ARG A 185 -4.01 22.15 -10.01
N HIS A 186 -3.49 22.11 -11.23
CA HIS A 186 -4.14 22.72 -12.40
C HIS A 186 -5.08 21.75 -13.11
N SER A 187 -4.81 20.45 -13.03
CA SER A 187 -5.55 19.44 -13.79
C SER A 187 -6.73 18.82 -13.04
N ILE A 188 -6.77 18.92 -11.72
CA ILE A 188 -7.76 18.25 -10.88
C ILE A 188 -8.61 19.28 -10.13
N THR A 189 -9.93 19.16 -10.27
CA THR A 189 -10.89 19.95 -9.50
C THR A 189 -11.25 19.22 -8.22
N LEU A 190 -10.76 19.76 -7.10
CA LEU A 190 -11.16 19.39 -5.74
C LEU A 190 -12.07 20.46 -5.14
N ASP A 191 -12.82 20.11 -4.10
CA ASP A 191 -13.70 21.06 -3.39
C ASP A 191 -12.88 22.23 -2.82
N TYR A 192 -11.68 21.93 -2.32
CA TYR A 192 -10.71 22.92 -1.87
C TYR A 192 -9.30 22.59 -2.37
N ASN A 193 -8.63 23.55 -3.02
CA ASN A 193 -7.26 23.38 -3.49
C ASN A 193 -6.26 23.04 -2.37
N SER A 194 -6.53 23.49 -1.14
CA SER A 194 -5.72 23.16 0.04
C SER A 194 -5.78 21.68 0.42
N GLN A 195 -6.83 20.96 0.03
CA GLN A 195 -7.00 19.54 0.32
C GLN A 195 -6.04 18.65 -0.48
N LEU A 196 -5.47 19.12 -1.60
CA LEU A 196 -4.57 18.32 -2.43
C LEU A 196 -3.41 17.72 -1.63
N ILE A 197 -2.86 18.46 -0.67
CA ILE A 197 -1.76 17.97 0.17
C ILE A 197 -2.23 16.83 1.08
N SER A 198 -3.39 16.95 1.72
CA SER A 198 -3.93 15.89 2.57
C SER A 198 -4.31 14.65 1.77
N VAL A 199 -4.80 14.82 0.54
CA VAL A 199 -5.09 13.70 -0.38
C VAL A 199 -3.81 12.96 -0.76
N LEU A 200 -2.78 13.69 -1.18
CA LEU A 200 -1.49 13.08 -1.54
C LEU A 200 -0.85 12.37 -0.34
N GLN A 201 -0.88 12.98 0.85
CA GLN A 201 -0.42 12.34 2.08
C GLN A 201 -1.23 11.08 2.42
N SER A 202 -2.54 11.10 2.17
CA SER A 202 -3.40 9.95 2.42
C SER A 202 -3.06 8.78 1.49
N LEU A 203 -2.96 9.05 0.19
CA LEU A 203 -2.56 8.07 -0.81
C LEU A 203 -1.14 7.53 -0.59
N GLU A 204 -0.20 8.38 -0.18
CA GLU A 204 1.18 8.00 0.17
C GLU A 204 1.20 7.08 1.39
N ARG A 205 0.43 7.40 2.44
CA ARG A 205 0.30 6.57 3.64
C ARG A 205 -0.37 5.22 3.38
N ARG A 206 -1.24 5.14 2.37
CA ARG A 206 -1.83 3.89 1.86
C ARG A 206 -0.87 3.10 0.94
N SER A 207 0.33 3.62 0.67
CA SER A 207 1.30 3.06 -0.29
C SER A 207 0.73 2.85 -1.70
N LEU A 208 -0.24 3.68 -2.11
CA LEU A 208 -0.88 3.60 -3.44
C LEU A 208 -0.21 4.51 -4.48
N ILE A 209 0.55 5.50 -4.02
CA ILE A 209 1.36 6.39 -4.87
C ILE A 209 2.83 6.36 -4.43
N GLU A 210 3.73 6.60 -5.38
CA GLU A 210 5.16 6.77 -5.14
C GLU A 210 5.51 8.26 -5.28
N LYS A 211 6.35 8.76 -4.37
CA LYS A 211 6.86 10.13 -4.37
C LYS A 211 8.31 10.15 -4.87
N ILE A 212 8.56 10.93 -5.92
CA ILE A 212 9.88 11.06 -6.55
C ILE A 212 10.39 12.49 -6.34
N SER A 213 11.59 12.61 -5.79
CA SER A 213 12.28 13.89 -5.62
C SER A 213 13.33 14.06 -6.71
N HIS A 214 13.17 15.08 -7.55
CA HIS A 214 14.12 15.39 -8.62
C HIS A 214 14.25 16.90 -8.81
N SER A 215 15.49 17.42 -8.85
CA SER A 215 15.77 18.85 -9.09
C SER A 215 14.95 19.82 -8.22
N ASN A 216 14.90 19.57 -6.90
CA ASN A 216 14.11 20.31 -5.92
C ASN A 216 12.59 20.37 -6.20
N ARG A 217 12.07 19.42 -6.98
CA ARG A 217 10.64 19.25 -7.25
C ARG A 217 10.18 17.87 -6.83
N THR A 218 8.93 17.80 -6.40
CA THR A 218 8.25 16.56 -6.06
C THR A 218 7.31 16.16 -7.18
N PHE A 219 7.45 14.91 -7.61
CA PHE A 219 6.60 14.25 -8.58
C PHE A 219 5.94 13.03 -7.95
N PHE A 220 4.78 12.65 -8.47
CA PHE A 220 4.00 11.51 -8.02
C PHE A 220 3.75 10.57 -9.20
N THR A 221 3.79 9.28 -8.92
CA THR A 221 3.40 8.23 -9.84
C THR A 221 2.66 7.14 -9.08
N ILE A 222 2.13 6.16 -9.79
CA ILE A 222 1.53 4.96 -9.22
C ILE A 222 2.25 3.71 -9.72
N ILE A 223 2.19 2.67 -8.92
CA ILE A 223 2.76 1.35 -9.25
C ILE A 223 2.03 0.80 -10.51
N PRO A 224 2.75 0.16 -11.46
CA PRO A 224 2.15 -0.32 -12.71
C PRO A 224 0.91 -1.20 -12.54
N VAL A 225 0.90 -2.14 -11.59
CA VAL A 225 -0.27 -3.01 -11.33
C VAL A 225 -1.49 -2.22 -10.82
N ILE A 226 -1.27 -1.19 -9.99
CA ILE A 226 -2.35 -0.31 -9.51
C ILE A 226 -2.91 0.49 -10.68
N ARG A 227 -2.03 0.99 -11.56
CA ARG A 227 -2.41 1.70 -12.79
C ARG A 227 -3.32 0.87 -13.67
N THR A 228 -2.92 -0.37 -13.96
CA THR A 228 -3.72 -1.28 -14.78
C THR A 228 -5.08 -1.52 -14.14
N VAL A 229 -5.13 -1.84 -12.84
CA VAL A 229 -6.40 -2.07 -12.15
C VAL A 229 -7.31 -0.84 -12.25
N ILE A 230 -6.80 0.37 -12.02
CA ILE A 230 -7.60 1.61 -12.11
C ILE A 230 -8.13 1.82 -13.53
N ASN A 231 -7.29 1.67 -14.56
CA ASN A 231 -7.68 1.89 -15.95
C ASN A 231 -8.72 0.86 -16.44
N GLU A 232 -8.62 -0.39 -15.97
CA GLU A 232 -9.61 -1.43 -16.27
C GLU A 232 -10.89 -1.29 -15.43
N HIS A 233 -10.80 -0.64 -14.25
CA HIS A 233 -11.92 -0.32 -13.36
C HIS A 233 -12.61 1.02 -13.62
N GLU A 234 -12.34 1.73 -14.73
CA GLU A 234 -12.91 3.07 -14.99
C GLU A 234 -14.45 3.13 -14.97
N GLY A 235 -15.17 2.00 -14.95
CA GLY A 235 -16.60 1.98 -14.62
C GLY A 235 -16.95 2.32 -13.16
N CYS A 236 -15.97 2.43 -12.25
CA CYS A 236 -16.18 2.58 -10.79
C CYS A 236 -15.44 3.78 -10.14
N LEU A 237 -14.59 4.49 -10.88
CA LEU A 237 -13.85 5.67 -10.39
C LEU A 237 -14.17 6.86 -11.31
N PRO A 238 -14.62 8.01 -10.77
CA PRO A 238 -15.11 9.15 -11.56
C PRO A 238 -14.07 9.82 -12.47
#